data_AF-A0A529ZDJ1-F1
#
_entry.id   AF-A0A529ZDJ1-F1
#
_cell.length_a   1.000
_cell.length_b   1.000
_cell.length_c   1.000
_cell.angle_alpha   90.00
_cell.angle_beta   90.00
_cell.angle_gamma   90.00
#
_symmetry.space_group_name_H-M   'P 1'
#
loop_
_entity.id
_entity.type
_entity.pdbx_description
1 polymer ?
#
loop_
_entity_poly.entity_id
_entity_poly.type
_entity_poly.pdbx_seq_one_letter_code
_entity_poly.pdbx_strand_id
1 'polypeptide(L)'
;GVEIYPGFAAASLVYNDAGSVTGVITGDMGVEKDGTHGPAYAPGMALMGKYVLIGEGARGSLAKQLIAKYQLADGRDPSKFGIGLKELWQVKPENHKPGLVQHSFGWPL
;
A
#
# COMPACT_ATOMS: atom_id res chain seq x y z
N GLY A 1 0.18 -19.71 -14.75
CA GLY A 1 0.98 -19.27 -13.59
C GLY A 1 0.38 -18.00 -13.00
N VAL A 2 1.11 -17.31 -12.11
CA VAL A 2 0.73 -15.97 -11.61
C VAL A 2 1.68 -14.95 -12.25
N GLU A 3 1.12 -13.86 -12.78
CA GLU A 3 1.91 -12.74 -13.29
C GLU A 3 2.19 -11.76 -12.14
N ILE A 4 3.48 -11.46 -11.90
CA ILE A 4 3.92 -10.63 -10.79
C ILE A 4 4.68 -9.42 -11.37
N TYR A 5 4.23 -8.22 -11.01
CA TYR A 5 4.82 -6.97 -11.45
C TYR A 5 5.42 -6.21 -10.24
N PRO A 6 6.61 -6.59 -9.75
CA PRO A 6 7.25 -5.89 -8.65
C PRO A 6 7.70 -4.49 -9.11
N GLY A 7 7.66 -3.52 -8.20
CA GLY A 7 8.06 -2.13 -8.49
C GLY A 7 6.98 -1.28 -9.18
N PHE A 8 5.82 -1.85 -9.51
CA PHE A 8 4.68 -1.10 -10.07
C PHE A 8 3.63 -0.85 -8.98
N ALA A 9 3.52 0.40 -8.54
CA ALA A 9 2.46 0.82 -7.63
C ALA A 9 1.14 0.98 -8.39
N ALA A 10 0.04 0.47 -7.84
CA ALA A 10 -1.30 0.86 -8.27
C ALA A 10 -1.56 2.30 -7.77
N ALA A 11 -1.69 3.24 -8.70
CA ALA A 11 -1.79 4.67 -8.41
C ALA A 11 -3.24 5.19 -8.41
N SER A 12 -4.11 4.59 -9.21
CA SER A 12 -5.54 4.96 -9.27
C SER A 12 -6.44 3.78 -9.63
N LEU A 13 -7.74 3.94 -9.38
CA LEU A 13 -8.78 2.94 -9.62
C LEU A 13 -9.49 3.24 -10.94
N VAL A 14 -9.80 2.19 -11.71
CA VAL A 14 -10.66 2.28 -12.89
C VAL A 14 -12.07 1.87 -12.50
N TYR A 15 -13.06 2.66 -12.89
CA TYR A 15 -14.48 2.39 -12.67
C TYR A 15 -15.21 2.24 -14.00
N ASN A 16 -16.28 1.43 -14.00
CA ASN A 16 -17.25 1.42 -15.09
C ASN A 16 -18.41 2.40 -14.81
N ASP A 17 -19.34 2.51 -15.77
CA ASP A 17 -20.51 3.39 -15.69
C ASP A 17 -21.47 3.02 -14.55
N ALA A 18 -21.49 1.75 -14.12
CA ALA A 18 -22.24 1.30 -12.96
C ALA A 18 -21.56 1.66 -11.63
N GLY A 19 -20.37 2.28 -11.68
CA GLY A 19 -19.60 2.69 -10.52
C GLY A 19 -18.81 1.55 -9.86
N SER A 20 -18.71 0.37 -10.48
CA SER A 20 -17.90 -0.76 -9.98
C SER A 20 -16.44 -0.62 -10.37
N VAL A 21 -15.52 -1.07 -9.51
CA VAL A 21 -14.08 -1.14 -9.83
C VAL A 21 -13.81 -2.23 -10.88
N THR A 22 -13.13 -1.87 -11.95
CA THR A 22 -12.79 -2.77 -13.07
C THR A 22 -11.29 -2.87 -13.34
N GLY A 23 -10.47 -2.17 -12.57
CA GLY A 23 -9.02 -2.24 -12.71
C GLY A 23 -8.29 -1.24 -11.83
N VAL A 24 -6.97 -1.19 -12.04
CA VAL A 24 -6.08 -0.16 -11.50
C VAL A 24 -5.21 0.40 -12.62
N ILE A 25 -4.74 1.63 -12.47
CA ILE A 25 -3.70 2.20 -13.32
C ILE A 25 -2.42 2.28 -12.51
N THR A 26 -1.29 1.82 -13.07
CA THR A 26 0.01 1.96 -12.42
C THR A 26 0.47 3.42 -12.38
N GLY A 27 1.49 3.75 -11.59
CA GLY A 27 2.08 5.09 -11.62
C GLY A 27 2.69 5.43 -12.99
N ASP A 28 2.58 6.71 -13.38
CA ASP A 28 3.33 7.28 -14.50
C ASP A 28 4.83 7.29 -14.18
N MET A 29 5.65 7.09 -15.22
CA MET A 29 7.11 7.13 -15.12
C MET A 29 7.63 8.36 -15.86
N GLY A 30 8.81 8.87 -15.46
CA GLY A 30 9.43 10.02 -16.13
C GLY A 30 8.70 11.36 -15.91
N VAL A 31 7.96 11.48 -14.81
CA VAL A 31 7.38 12.75 -14.34
C VAL A 31 8.43 13.48 -13.49
N GLU A 32 8.69 14.74 -13.83
CA GLU A 32 9.65 15.58 -13.13
C GLU A 32 9.13 16.06 -11.77
N LYS A 33 10.03 16.58 -10.92
CA LYS A 33 9.66 17.06 -9.57
C LYS A 33 8.58 18.17 -9.59
N ASP A 34 8.52 18.97 -10.65
CA ASP A 34 7.51 20.01 -10.85
C ASP A 34 6.20 19.50 -11.47
N GLY A 35 6.11 18.20 -11.77
CA GLY A 35 4.97 17.54 -12.38
C GLY A 35 4.96 17.57 -13.92
N THR A 36 5.97 18.14 -14.57
CA THR A 36 6.05 18.14 -16.04
C THR A 36 6.51 16.78 -16.57
N HIS A 37 6.15 16.49 -17.83
CA HIS A 37 6.54 15.24 -18.49
C HIS A 37 7.97 15.38 -19.02
N GLY A 38 8.89 14.54 -18.53
CA GLY A 38 10.26 14.49 -19.01
C GLY A 38 10.39 13.72 -20.33
N PRO A 39 11.59 13.67 -20.92
CA PRO A 39 11.86 12.94 -22.17
C PRO A 39 11.60 11.43 -22.08
N ALA A 40 11.65 10.87 -20.87
CA ALA A 40 11.38 9.46 -20.58
C ALA A 40 9.95 9.22 -20.06
N TYR A 41 9.03 10.17 -20.26
CA TYR A 41 7.65 10.03 -19.80
C TYR A 41 6.98 8.79 -20.41
N ALA A 42 6.35 7.99 -19.55
CA ALA A 42 5.48 6.91 -19.96
C ALA A 42 4.23 6.91 -19.07
N PRO A 43 3.02 6.91 -19.66
CA PRO A 43 1.79 6.84 -18.89
C PRO A 43 1.66 5.48 -18.20
N GLY A 44 0.99 5.48 -17.06
CA GLY A 44 0.65 4.28 -16.32
C GLY A 44 -0.17 3.28 -17.14
N MET A 45 0.06 2.00 -16.89
CA MET A 45 -0.65 0.91 -17.55
C MET A 45 -1.96 0.59 -16.82
N ALA A 46 -3.05 0.49 -17.57
CA ALA A 46 -4.33 0.01 -17.05
C ALA A 46 -4.33 -1.53 -16.97
N LEU A 47 -4.42 -2.05 -15.75
CA LEU A 47 -4.59 -3.46 -15.46
C LEU A 47 -6.06 -3.72 -15.17
N MET A 48 -6.75 -4.30 -16.16
CA MET A 48 -8.18 -4.59 -16.09
C MET A 48 -8.43 -5.98 -15.50
N GLY A 49 -9.46 -6.09 -14.66
CA GLY A 49 -9.84 -7.35 -14.04
C GLY A 49 -11.33 -7.41 -13.76
N LYS A 50 -11.91 -8.61 -13.82
CA LYS A 50 -13.31 -8.85 -13.40
C LYS A 50 -13.51 -8.60 -11.91
N TYR A 51 -12.44 -8.80 -11.12
CA TYR A 51 -12.40 -8.58 -9.70
C TYR A 51 -11.05 -7.97 -9.34
N VAL A 52 -11.07 -6.91 -8.55
CA VAL A 52 -9.86 -6.21 -8.08
C VAL A 52 -9.80 -6.35 -6.57
N LEU A 53 -8.81 -7.11 -6.09
CA LEU A 53 -8.54 -7.26 -4.67
C LEU A 53 -7.55 -6.18 -4.21
N ILE A 54 -7.96 -5.34 -3.25
CA ILE A 54 -7.09 -4.32 -2.67
C ILE A 54 -6.42 -4.86 -1.41
N GLY A 55 -5.10 -5.02 -1.48
CA GLY A 55 -4.25 -5.59 -0.42
C GLY A 55 -3.11 -4.67 0.00
N GLU A 56 -3.33 -3.36 0.08
CA GLU A 56 -2.29 -2.34 0.37
C GLU A 56 -1.75 -2.38 1.82
N GLY A 57 -2.40 -3.12 2.72
CA GLY A 57 -2.02 -3.19 4.13
C GLY A 57 -2.56 -2.02 4.95
N ALA A 58 -1.84 -1.65 6.01
CA ALA A 58 -2.29 -0.64 6.98
C ALA A 58 -2.42 0.75 6.34
N ARG A 59 -3.63 1.31 6.37
CA ARG A 59 -3.94 2.66 5.87
C ARG A 59 -3.64 2.87 4.37
N GLY A 60 -3.96 1.88 3.54
CA GLY A 60 -3.83 1.92 2.08
C GLY A 60 -4.49 3.14 1.41
N SER A 61 -3.85 3.68 0.37
CA SER A 61 -4.27 4.95 -0.26
C SER A 61 -5.48 4.76 -1.17
N LEU A 62 -5.54 3.66 -1.93
CA LEU A 62 -6.71 3.29 -2.74
C LEU A 62 -7.84 2.78 -1.85
N ALA A 63 -7.54 1.98 -0.83
CA ALA A 63 -8.50 1.50 0.15
C ALA A 63 -9.22 2.67 0.83
N LYS A 64 -8.50 3.74 1.21
CA LYS A 64 -9.10 4.96 1.77
C LYS A 64 -10.12 5.60 0.82
N GLN A 65 -9.83 5.65 -0.49
CA GLN A 65 -10.77 6.19 -1.49
C GLN A 65 -12.01 5.31 -1.62
N LEU A 66 -11.84 3.99 -1.63
CA LEU A 66 -12.94 3.02 -1.74
C LEU A 66 -13.86 3.08 -0.52
N ILE A 67 -13.29 3.15 0.69
CA ILE A 67 -14.06 3.29 1.92
C ILE A 67 -14.95 4.54 1.87
N ALA A 68 -14.41 5.67 1.40
CA ALA A 68 -15.17 6.90 1.26
C ALA A 68 -16.25 6.80 0.16
N LYS A 69 -15.88 6.31 -1.03
CA LYS A 69 -16.78 6.23 -2.20
C LYS A 69 -17.99 5.33 -1.94
N TYR A 70 -17.77 4.19 -1.31
CA TYR A 70 -18.80 3.17 -1.06
C TYR A 70 -19.31 3.15 0.38
N GLN A 71 -18.95 4.16 1.19
CA GLN A 71 -19.43 4.28 2.58
C GLN A 71 -19.17 3.03 3.43
N LEU A 72 -18.03 2.36 3.21
CA LEU A 72 -17.74 1.05 3.82
C LEU A 72 -17.51 1.12 5.34
N ALA A 73 -17.35 2.33 5.88
CA ALA A 73 -17.15 2.59 7.30
C ALA A 73 -18.43 3.05 8.01
N ASP A 74 -19.59 3.05 7.36
CA ASP A 74 -20.83 3.52 7.96
C ASP A 74 -21.23 2.69 9.20
N GLY A 75 -21.51 3.40 10.30
CA GLY A 75 -21.83 2.79 11.58
C GLY A 75 -20.63 2.09 12.26
N ARG A 76 -19.40 2.40 11.84
CA ARG A 76 -18.15 1.85 12.41
C ARG A 76 -17.32 2.95 13.06
N ASP A 77 -16.53 2.54 14.04
CA ASP A 77 -15.53 3.43 14.64
C ASP A 77 -14.40 3.74 13.65
N PRO A 78 -13.77 4.94 13.76
CA PRO A 78 -12.62 5.27 12.93
C PRO A 78 -11.45 4.33 13.21
N SER A 79 -10.69 4.01 12.16
CA SER A 79 -9.50 3.17 12.27
C SER A 79 -8.44 3.80 13.17
N LYS A 80 -7.87 3.00 14.08
CA LYS A 80 -6.77 3.40 14.97
C LYS A 80 -5.47 2.72 14.53
N PHE A 81 -4.37 3.46 14.56
CA PHE A 81 -3.07 2.98 14.12
C PHE A 81 -1.99 3.34 15.13
N GLY A 82 -0.94 2.53 15.17
CA GLY A 82 0.33 2.85 15.81
C GLY A 82 1.43 2.87 14.76
N ILE A 83 2.48 3.66 15.00
CA ILE A 83 3.69 3.60 14.19
C ILE A 83 4.64 2.54 14.77
N GLY A 84 5.08 1.62 13.92
CA GLY A 84 6.11 0.63 14.27
C GLY A 84 7.45 1.05 13.69
N LEU A 85 8.47 1.13 14.53
CA LEU A 85 9.85 1.33 14.11
C LEU A 85 10.58 -0.01 14.27
N LYS A 86 11.41 -0.36 13.29
CA LYS A 86 12.15 -1.62 13.28
C LYS A 86 13.56 -1.40 12.76
N GLU A 87 14.50 -2.04 13.43
CA GLU A 87 15.88 -2.17 13.00
C GLU A 87 16.30 -3.64 13.00
N LEU A 88 17.28 -3.98 12.17
CA LEU A 88 17.91 -5.29 12.17
C LEU A 88 19.35 -5.13 12.65
N TRP A 89 19.73 -5.95 13.64
CA TRP A 89 21.03 -5.90 14.28
C TRP A 89 21.73 -7.25 14.14
N GLN A 90 23.04 -7.24 13.88
CA GLN A 90 23.89 -8.40 14.08
C GLN A 90 24.53 -8.29 15.47
N VAL A 91 24.29 -9.28 16.32
CA VAL A 91 24.83 -9.31 17.69
C VAL A 91 25.91 -10.39 17.81
N LYS A 92 26.71 -10.30 18.87
CA LYS A 92 27.68 -11.35 19.20
C LYS A 92 26.95 -12.66 19.53
N PRO A 93 27.49 -13.84 19.16
CA PRO A 93 26.83 -15.12 19.37
C PRO A 93 26.41 -15.38 20.82
N GLU A 94 27.21 -14.96 21.80
CA GLU A 94 26.94 -15.13 23.24
C GLU A 94 25.69 -14.36 23.73
N ASN A 95 25.27 -13.31 23.00
CA ASN A 95 24.06 -12.54 23.30
C ASN A 95 22.83 -13.07 22.56
N HIS A 96 23.01 -13.92 21.55
CA HIS A 96 21.92 -14.46 20.76
C HIS A 96 21.29 -15.69 21.42
N LYS A 97 19.96 -15.67 21.57
CA LYS A 97 19.16 -16.78 22.08
C LYS A 97 18.12 -17.18 21.01
N PRO A 98 18.38 -18.22 20.20
CA PRO A 98 17.46 -18.64 19.14
C PRO A 98 16.04 -18.88 19.67
N GLY A 99 15.04 -18.32 18.98
CA GLY A 99 13.63 -18.47 19.34
C GLY A 99 13.13 -17.56 20.47
N LEU A 100 14.00 -16.75 21.10
CA LEU A 100 13.56 -15.77 22.10
C LEU A 100 12.76 -14.65 21.42
N VAL A 101 11.60 -14.35 21.99
CA VAL A 101 10.78 -13.16 21.67
C VAL A 101 10.58 -12.37 22.96
N GLN A 102 10.93 -11.09 22.96
CA GLN A 102 10.85 -10.22 24.13
C GLN A 102 10.03 -8.96 23.81
N HIS A 103 9.13 -8.59 24.72
CA HIS A 103 8.36 -7.35 24.69
C HIS A 103 8.52 -6.62 26.03
N SER A 104 8.50 -5.29 26.01
CA SER A 104 8.54 -4.44 27.21
C SER A 104 7.51 -3.30 27.11
N PHE A 105 7.10 -2.76 28.25
CA PHE A 105 6.16 -1.66 28.37
C PHE A 105 6.66 -0.67 29.44
N GLY A 106 6.23 0.59 29.37
CA GLY A 106 6.69 1.66 30.26
C GLY A 106 7.74 2.55 29.59
N TRP A 107 8.73 3.02 30.37
CA TRP A 107 9.76 3.96 29.90
C TRP A 107 10.41 3.50 28.58
N PRO A 108 10.63 4.40 27.60
CA PRO A 108 10.47 5.86 27.62
C PRO A 108 9.08 6.38 27.23
N LEU A 109 8.04 5.52 27.21
CA LEU A 109 6.65 5.94 26.94
C LEU A 109 5.98 6.60 28.14
#